data_AF-A0A1M5SA96-F1
#
_entry.id   AF-A0A1M5SA96-F1
#
_cell.length_a   1.000
_cell.length_b   1.000
_cell.length_c   1.000
_cell.angle_alpha   90.00
_cell.angle_beta   90.00
_cell.angle_gamma   90.00
#
_symmetry.space_group_name_H-M   'P 1'
#
loop_
_entity.id
_entity.type
_entity.pdbx_description
1 polymer ?
#
loop_
_entity_poly.entity_id
_entity_poly.type
_entity_poly.pdbx_seq_one_letter_code
_entity_poly.pdbx_strand_id
1 'polypeptide(L)'
;MARQKGIIKLKGTIGDITFYKTQEGHLAREKGGIDASRIASDPAFQRTRENCAEFGRAGKAGKTLRTALRTLLLNSADSRMVGRLTQAMVKVIQADMVNERGLRNVIDGEAELLAGFDFNARGKLGTSLFAPFVGTIDRATGEIAVDLDSFLPGNMIAAPSGTTHFKIISAGAEINFEAETFVVASSETAILPWDMTPTAAINQTNLVSANSVSPLFLALGVEYFQEVNGKMYPLKNGAYNPLALVQVSGL
;
A
#
# COMPACT_ATOMS: atom_id res chain seq x y z
N MET A 1 16.88 -17.44 20.17
CA MET A 1 17.68 -17.86 21.34
C MET A 1 17.15 -17.18 22.59
N ALA A 2 17.09 -17.89 23.72
CA ALA A 2 16.81 -17.29 25.02
C ALA A 2 17.93 -16.32 25.43
N ARG A 3 17.57 -15.29 26.21
CA ARG A 3 18.50 -14.30 26.76
C ARG A 3 18.44 -14.34 28.28
N GLN A 4 19.60 -14.33 28.93
CA GLN A 4 19.70 -14.18 30.38
C GLN A 4 19.36 -12.74 30.77
N LYS A 5 18.41 -12.58 31.69
CA LYS A 5 17.92 -11.29 32.18
C LYS A 5 18.29 -11.00 33.64
N GLY A 6 18.82 -11.98 34.35
CA GLY A 6 19.29 -11.85 35.73
C GLY A 6 19.98 -13.14 36.17
N ILE A 7 20.32 -13.22 37.46
CA ILE A 7 21.10 -14.32 38.04
C ILE A 7 20.50 -15.70 37.70
N ILE A 8 19.16 -15.83 37.78
CA ILE A 8 18.42 -17.06 37.43
C ILE A 8 17.33 -16.79 36.34
N LYS A 9 17.07 -15.52 36.01
CA LYS A 9 15.93 -15.13 35.15
C LYS A 9 16.27 -15.24 33.68
N LEU A 10 15.43 -15.94 32.91
CA LEU A 10 15.58 -16.15 31.48
C LEU A 10 14.39 -15.55 30.72
N LYS A 11 14.62 -15.11 29.48
CA LYS A 11 13.55 -14.67 28.55
C LYS A 11 13.75 -15.33 27.19
N GLY A 12 12.73 -16.00 26.69
CA GLY A 12 12.77 -16.76 25.44
C GLY A 12 12.79 -18.27 25.68
N THR A 13 13.12 -19.05 24.66
CA THR A 13 12.95 -20.51 24.68
C THR A 13 14.29 -21.25 24.80
N ILE A 14 14.36 -22.23 25.70
CA ILE A 14 15.46 -23.19 25.87
C ILE A 14 14.87 -24.59 25.81
N GLY A 15 15.32 -25.41 24.85
CA GLY A 15 14.68 -26.70 24.57
C GLY A 15 13.18 -26.50 24.31
N ASP A 16 12.36 -27.26 25.03
CA ASP A 16 10.90 -27.15 24.98
C ASP A 16 10.31 -26.24 26.05
N ILE A 17 11.10 -25.41 26.75
CA ILE A 17 10.58 -24.51 27.79
C ILE A 17 10.71 -23.05 27.33
N THR A 18 9.59 -22.34 27.32
CA THR A 18 9.53 -20.90 27.02
C THR A 18 9.34 -20.08 28.28
N PHE A 19 10.29 -19.19 28.56
CA PHE A 19 10.31 -18.26 29.68
C PHE A 19 9.80 -16.88 29.26
N TYR A 20 8.77 -16.37 29.94
CA TYR A 20 8.15 -15.08 29.65
C TYR A 20 7.71 -14.36 30.94
N LYS A 21 7.40 -13.06 30.83
CA LYS A 21 6.99 -12.22 31.96
C LYS A 21 5.53 -11.79 31.76
N THR A 22 4.70 -12.02 32.77
CA THR A 22 3.31 -11.54 32.88
C THR A 22 3.21 -10.48 33.98
N GLN A 23 2.01 -9.94 34.22
CA GLN A 23 1.76 -9.06 35.37
C GLN A 23 1.95 -9.80 36.71
N GLU A 24 1.72 -11.11 36.74
CA GLU A 24 1.84 -11.96 37.93
C GLU A 24 3.26 -12.48 38.20
N GLY A 25 4.21 -12.24 37.28
CA GLY A 25 5.63 -12.57 37.50
C GLY A 25 6.32 -13.23 36.31
N HIS A 26 7.32 -14.05 36.61
CA HIS A 26 8.10 -14.81 35.62
C HIS A 26 7.54 -16.22 35.52
N LEU A 27 7.02 -16.58 34.34
CA LEU A 27 6.44 -17.89 34.08
C LEU A 27 7.28 -18.67 33.09
N ALA A 28 7.27 -20.00 33.25
CA ALA A 28 7.79 -20.96 32.30
C ALA A 28 6.64 -21.85 31.84
N ARG A 29 6.59 -22.14 30.54
CA ARG A 29 5.67 -23.13 29.98
C ARG A 29 6.43 -24.07 29.08
N GLU A 30 6.02 -25.33 29.02
CA GLU A 30 6.40 -26.17 27.90
C GLU A 30 5.92 -25.54 26.59
N LYS A 31 6.62 -25.85 25.51
CA LYS A 31 6.38 -25.39 24.17
C LYS A 31 5.07 -26.03 23.69
N GLY A 32 3.96 -25.42 24.07
CA GLY A 32 2.65 -25.74 23.53
C GLY A 32 2.58 -25.34 22.05
N GLY A 33 1.87 -26.14 21.27
CA GLY A 33 1.69 -25.94 19.83
C GLY A 33 1.58 -27.27 19.11
N ILE A 34 1.04 -27.22 17.89
CA ILE A 34 1.00 -28.37 16.99
C ILE A 34 2.32 -28.37 16.19
N ASP A 35 2.93 -29.53 16.01
CA ASP A 35 4.15 -29.66 15.22
C ASP A 35 3.95 -29.16 13.78
N ALA A 36 4.96 -28.47 13.25
CA ALA A 36 4.91 -27.95 11.89
C ALA A 36 4.75 -29.09 10.86
N SER A 37 5.38 -30.24 11.10
CA SER A 37 5.21 -31.45 10.28
C SER A 37 3.77 -31.93 10.28
N ARG A 38 3.10 -31.90 11.44
CA ARG A 38 1.68 -32.24 11.55
C ARG A 38 0.81 -31.25 10.79
N ILE A 39 1.02 -29.94 10.92
CA ILE A 39 0.28 -28.95 10.12
C ILE A 39 0.50 -29.18 8.61
N ALA A 40 1.70 -29.59 8.20
CA ALA A 40 2.06 -29.82 6.81
C ALA A 40 1.37 -31.05 6.20
N SER A 41 1.19 -32.14 6.95
CA SER A 41 0.73 -33.42 6.40
C SER A 41 -0.65 -33.89 6.88
N ASP A 42 -1.07 -33.54 8.09
CA ASP A 42 -2.30 -34.05 8.70
C ASP A 42 -3.53 -33.47 7.95
N PRO A 43 -4.48 -34.33 7.49
CA PRO A 43 -5.68 -33.90 6.78
C PRO A 43 -6.53 -32.89 7.55
N ALA A 44 -6.51 -32.93 8.89
CA ALA A 44 -7.25 -31.97 9.72
C ALA A 44 -6.81 -30.52 9.51
N PHE A 45 -5.58 -30.30 9.02
CA PHE A 45 -5.03 -28.97 8.76
C PHE A 45 -5.09 -28.53 7.30
N GLN A 46 -5.79 -29.27 6.43
CA GLN A 46 -5.93 -28.90 5.01
C GLN A 46 -6.37 -27.44 4.83
N ARG A 47 -7.45 -27.02 5.51
CA ARG A 47 -7.98 -25.65 5.44
C ARG A 47 -6.99 -24.61 5.98
N THR A 48 -6.18 -24.97 6.97
CA THR A 48 -5.13 -24.11 7.50
C THR A 48 -4.06 -23.87 6.44
N ARG A 49 -3.62 -24.93 5.75
CA ARG A 49 -2.62 -24.84 4.67
C ARG A 49 -3.12 -24.00 3.50
N GLU A 50 -4.37 -24.22 3.07
CA GLU A 50 -5.00 -23.43 2.01
C GLU A 50 -5.01 -21.93 2.34
N ASN A 51 -5.47 -21.58 3.54
CA ASN A 51 -5.48 -20.18 4.01
C ASN A 51 -4.07 -19.59 4.11
N CYS A 52 -3.10 -20.37 4.61
CA CYS A 52 -1.71 -19.93 4.70
C CYS A 52 -1.10 -19.67 3.31
N ALA A 53 -1.41 -20.50 2.32
CA ALA A 53 -0.95 -20.32 0.95
C ALA A 53 -1.52 -19.02 0.34
N GLU A 54 -2.83 -18.81 0.46
CA GLU A 54 -3.50 -17.58 -0.03
C GLU A 54 -2.98 -16.32 0.68
N PHE A 55 -2.79 -16.37 2.01
CA PHE A 55 -2.22 -15.26 2.76
C PHE A 55 -0.78 -14.95 2.33
N GLY A 56 0.02 -15.99 2.04
CA GLY A 56 1.36 -15.85 1.48
C GLY A 56 1.36 -15.16 0.12
N ARG A 57 0.45 -15.57 -0.78
CA ARG A 57 0.28 -14.92 -2.09
C ARG A 57 -0.17 -13.46 -1.94
N ALA A 58 -1.14 -13.17 -1.07
CA ALA A 58 -1.58 -11.80 -0.80
C ALA A 58 -0.43 -10.91 -0.30
N GLY A 59 0.41 -11.43 0.59
CA GLY A 59 1.59 -10.73 1.09
C GLY A 59 2.63 -10.46 -0.02
N LYS A 60 2.83 -11.41 -0.93
CA LYS A 60 3.71 -11.27 -2.10
C LYS A 60 3.16 -10.22 -3.07
N ALA A 61 1.89 -10.32 -3.45
CA ALA A 61 1.23 -9.34 -4.33
C ALA A 61 1.27 -7.92 -3.75
N GLY A 62 0.94 -7.78 -2.46
CA GLY A 62 1.05 -6.51 -1.74
C GLY A 62 2.50 -5.98 -1.65
N LYS A 63 3.51 -6.84 -1.68
CA LYS A 63 4.92 -6.41 -1.79
C LYS A 63 5.23 -5.92 -3.20
N THR A 64 4.81 -6.61 -4.24
CA THR A 64 5.04 -6.22 -5.64
C THR A 64 4.45 -4.84 -5.92
N LEU A 65 3.18 -4.60 -5.56
CA LEU A 65 2.52 -3.30 -5.72
C LEU A 65 3.24 -2.16 -4.99
N ARG A 66 3.65 -2.37 -3.74
CA ARG A 66 4.42 -1.36 -2.99
C ARG A 66 5.81 -1.12 -3.59
N THR A 67 6.40 -2.14 -4.20
CA THR A 67 7.70 -2.00 -4.85
C THR A 67 7.57 -1.19 -6.14
N ALA A 68 6.52 -1.42 -6.92
CA ALA A 68 6.20 -0.62 -8.10
C ALA A 68 5.98 0.86 -7.73
N LEU A 69 5.24 1.13 -6.66
CA LEU A 69 4.91 2.51 -6.22
C LEU A 69 5.91 3.08 -5.19
N ARG A 70 7.12 2.50 -5.07
CA ARG A 70 8.05 2.83 -3.99
C ARG A 70 8.43 4.31 -3.96
N THR A 71 8.59 4.94 -5.12
CA THR A 71 8.97 6.36 -5.26
C THR A 71 7.92 7.29 -4.64
N LEU A 72 6.64 7.05 -4.90
CA LEU A 72 5.53 7.82 -4.34
C LEU A 72 5.33 7.55 -2.84
N LEU A 73 5.66 6.33 -2.39
CA LEU A 73 5.52 5.93 -0.99
C LEU A 73 6.61 6.48 -0.07
N LEU A 74 7.68 7.08 -0.59
CA LEU A 74 8.81 7.56 0.21
C LEU A 74 8.40 8.53 1.33
N ASN A 75 7.41 9.38 1.06
CA ASN A 75 6.95 10.41 1.99
C ASN A 75 5.61 10.06 2.67
N SER A 76 5.06 8.87 2.42
CA SER A 76 3.82 8.38 3.06
C SER A 76 4.18 7.44 4.22
N ALA A 77 3.88 7.83 5.46
CA ALA A 77 4.16 7.01 6.65
C ALA A 77 2.88 6.43 7.25
N ASP A 78 2.73 5.11 7.13
CA ASP A 78 1.74 4.33 7.88
C ASP A 78 2.35 2.99 8.29
N SER A 79 2.57 2.82 9.60
CA SER A 79 3.16 1.60 10.17
C SER A 79 2.27 0.36 10.02
N ARG A 80 0.97 0.54 9.74
CA ARG A 80 0.01 -0.54 9.52
C ARG A 80 -0.35 -0.73 8.05
N MET A 81 0.17 0.08 7.13
CA MET A 81 -0.19 0.02 5.70
C MET A 81 0.05 -1.36 5.10
N VAL A 82 1.17 -2.02 5.42
CA VAL A 82 1.46 -3.36 4.92
C VAL A 82 0.38 -4.35 5.35
N GLY A 83 -0.06 -4.31 6.61
CA GLY A 83 -1.13 -5.18 7.11
C GLY A 83 -2.48 -4.89 6.45
N ARG A 84 -2.83 -3.60 6.28
CA ARG A 84 -4.07 -3.19 5.59
C ARG A 84 -4.05 -3.62 4.12
N LEU A 85 -2.93 -3.45 3.44
CA LEU A 85 -2.77 -3.85 2.04
C LEU A 85 -2.86 -5.37 1.90
N THR A 86 -2.19 -6.14 2.76
CA THR A 86 -2.33 -7.60 2.76
C THR A 86 -3.78 -8.02 3.00
N GLN A 87 -4.51 -7.36 3.91
CA GLN A 87 -5.93 -7.64 4.12
C GLN A 87 -6.78 -7.35 2.88
N ALA A 88 -6.51 -6.24 2.18
CA ALA A 88 -7.18 -5.93 0.92
C ALA A 88 -6.85 -6.96 -0.17
N MET A 89 -5.57 -7.34 -0.31
CA MET A 89 -5.13 -8.38 -1.24
C MET A 89 -5.73 -9.76 -0.93
N VAL A 90 -5.93 -10.11 0.34
CA VAL A 90 -6.66 -11.34 0.71
C VAL A 90 -8.09 -11.30 0.18
N LYS A 91 -8.78 -10.16 0.24
CA LYS A 91 -10.13 -10.04 -0.32
C LYS A 91 -10.13 -10.20 -1.84
N VAL A 92 -9.15 -9.63 -2.52
CA VAL A 92 -8.94 -9.78 -3.97
C VAL A 92 -8.76 -11.26 -4.33
N ILE A 93 -7.82 -11.96 -3.67
CA ILE A 93 -7.60 -13.40 -3.90
C ILE A 93 -8.85 -14.21 -3.58
N GLN A 94 -9.63 -13.81 -2.58
CA GLN A 94 -10.85 -14.54 -2.23
C GLN A 94 -12.00 -14.35 -3.23
N ALA A 95 -11.94 -13.32 -4.06
CA ALA A 95 -12.91 -13.05 -5.12
C ALA A 95 -12.65 -13.88 -6.38
N ASP A 96 -11.47 -14.51 -6.51
CA ASP A 96 -11.17 -15.45 -7.60
C ASP A 96 -12.12 -16.65 -7.54
N MET A 97 -12.99 -16.73 -8.55
CA MET A 97 -13.98 -17.79 -8.74
C MET A 97 -13.52 -18.88 -9.70
N VAL A 98 -12.35 -18.73 -10.33
CA VAL A 98 -11.81 -19.66 -11.33
C VAL A 98 -11.01 -20.77 -10.66
N ASN A 99 -10.16 -20.41 -9.70
CA ASN A 99 -9.26 -21.36 -9.06
C ASN A 99 -9.84 -21.95 -7.77
N GLU A 100 -9.45 -23.19 -7.47
CA GLU A 100 -9.80 -23.83 -6.20
C GLU A 100 -9.15 -23.12 -4.99
N ARG A 101 -9.76 -23.30 -3.82
CA ARG A 101 -9.25 -22.75 -2.56
C ARG A 101 -7.81 -23.24 -2.29
N GLY A 102 -6.95 -22.35 -1.84
CA GLY A 102 -5.51 -22.60 -1.69
C GLY A 102 -4.72 -22.43 -2.98
N LEU A 103 -5.37 -22.39 -4.15
CA LEU A 103 -4.77 -22.14 -5.47
C LEU A 103 -5.17 -20.79 -6.07
N ARG A 104 -6.17 -20.11 -5.49
CA ARG A 104 -6.58 -18.75 -5.87
C ARG A 104 -5.45 -17.75 -5.96
N ASN A 105 -5.57 -16.84 -6.92
CA ASN A 105 -4.57 -15.84 -7.24
C ASN A 105 -5.17 -14.44 -7.44
N VAL A 106 -4.32 -13.42 -7.52
CA VAL A 106 -4.73 -12.09 -7.97
C VAL A 106 -4.71 -12.13 -9.50
N ILE A 107 -5.87 -12.42 -10.10
CA ILE A 107 -6.07 -12.35 -11.55
C ILE A 107 -6.88 -11.11 -11.90
N ASP A 108 -6.63 -10.62 -13.11
CA ASP A 108 -7.50 -9.81 -13.97
C ASP A 108 -8.53 -8.97 -13.20
N GLY A 109 -9.83 -9.29 -13.25
CA GLY A 109 -10.92 -8.41 -12.80
C GLY A 109 -10.98 -8.12 -11.28
N GLU A 110 -10.51 -9.01 -10.42
CA GLU A 110 -10.67 -8.88 -8.97
C GLU A 110 -9.78 -7.77 -8.38
N ALA A 111 -8.72 -7.37 -9.09
CA ALA A 111 -7.83 -6.28 -8.69
C ALA A 111 -8.58 -4.96 -8.52
N GLU A 112 -9.72 -4.78 -9.18
CA GLU A 112 -10.58 -3.59 -9.07
C GLU A 112 -11.09 -3.34 -7.64
N LEU A 113 -11.14 -4.38 -6.79
CA LEU A 113 -11.45 -4.24 -5.37
C LEU A 113 -10.40 -3.41 -4.59
N LEU A 114 -9.24 -3.12 -5.19
CA LEU A 114 -8.22 -2.23 -4.64
C LEU A 114 -8.46 -0.75 -4.96
N ALA A 115 -9.40 -0.43 -5.84
CA ALA A 115 -9.78 0.96 -6.10
C ALA A 115 -10.25 1.63 -4.79
N GLY A 116 -9.74 2.83 -4.53
CA GLY A 116 -9.96 3.58 -3.30
C GLY A 116 -9.05 3.18 -2.13
N PHE A 117 -8.08 2.27 -2.31
CA PHE A 117 -7.14 1.94 -1.23
C PHE A 117 -6.21 3.13 -0.93
N ASP A 118 -6.34 3.72 0.26
CA ASP A 118 -5.40 4.70 0.80
C ASP A 118 -4.15 4.03 1.37
N PHE A 119 -2.97 4.41 0.89
CA PHE A 119 -1.69 3.99 1.45
C PHE A 119 -1.37 4.66 2.79
N ASN A 120 -1.98 5.81 3.07
CA ASN A 120 -1.87 6.50 4.35
C ASN A 120 -3.24 6.60 5.03
N ALA A 121 -3.45 5.85 6.12
CA ALA A 121 -4.73 5.87 6.83
C ALA A 121 -5.02 7.21 7.54
N ARG A 122 -4.00 8.04 7.79
CA ARG A 122 -4.11 9.32 8.50
C ARG A 122 -4.23 10.52 7.56
N GLY A 123 -3.70 10.43 6.35
CA GLY A 123 -3.92 11.38 5.26
C GLY A 123 -4.62 10.66 4.12
N LYS A 124 -5.95 10.54 4.17
CA LYS A 124 -6.70 9.92 3.08
C LYS A 124 -6.87 10.92 1.95
N LEU A 125 -6.78 10.47 0.70
CA LEU A 125 -6.89 11.36 -0.44
C LEU A 125 -8.23 12.11 -0.45
N GLY A 126 -9.34 11.40 -0.24
CA GLY A 126 -10.69 11.99 -0.23
C GLY A 126 -10.98 12.96 0.93
N THR A 127 -10.07 13.10 1.90
CA THR A 127 -10.17 14.11 2.97
C THR A 127 -9.11 15.21 2.86
N SER A 128 -8.19 15.08 1.91
CA SER A 128 -7.04 15.97 1.73
C SER A 128 -7.09 16.75 0.43
N LEU A 129 -7.63 16.16 -0.64
CA LEU A 129 -7.81 16.77 -1.96
C LEU A 129 -9.30 16.74 -2.31
N PHE A 130 -9.92 17.90 -2.36
CA PHE A 130 -11.33 18.11 -2.76
C PHE A 130 -11.46 18.62 -4.19
N ALA A 131 -10.34 18.95 -4.84
CA ALA A 131 -10.34 19.29 -6.25
C ALA A 131 -10.86 18.08 -7.07
N PRO A 132 -11.82 18.28 -7.99
CA PRO A 132 -12.29 17.21 -8.84
C PRO A 132 -11.15 16.76 -9.75
N PHE A 133 -11.06 15.45 -9.96
CA PHE A 133 -10.09 14.85 -10.86
C PHE A 133 -10.76 13.74 -11.67
N VAL A 134 -10.24 13.50 -12.87
CA VAL A 134 -10.65 12.40 -13.74
C VAL A 134 -9.44 11.50 -13.96
N GLY A 135 -9.53 10.26 -13.46
CA GLY A 135 -8.58 9.21 -13.81
C GLY A 135 -9.02 8.52 -15.09
N THR A 136 -8.06 8.17 -15.95
CA THR A 136 -8.31 7.34 -17.13
C THR A 136 -7.24 6.25 -17.25
N ILE A 137 -7.66 5.09 -17.74
CA ILE A 137 -6.78 3.97 -18.10
C ILE A 137 -7.21 3.51 -19.49
N ASP A 138 -6.37 3.78 -20.49
CA ASP A 138 -6.50 3.24 -21.83
C ASP A 138 -5.52 2.09 -22.02
N ARG A 139 -6.06 0.86 -21.94
CA ARG A 139 -5.27 -0.36 -22.11
C ARG A 139 -4.73 -0.53 -23.52
N ALA A 140 -5.43 -0.03 -24.55
CA ALA A 140 -5.02 -0.22 -25.94
C ALA A 140 -3.72 0.54 -26.24
N THR A 141 -3.59 1.76 -25.69
CA THR A 141 -2.41 2.60 -25.82
C THR A 141 -1.39 2.42 -24.70
N GLY A 142 -1.83 1.91 -23.54
CA GLY A 142 -1.03 1.86 -22.31
C GLY A 142 -1.01 3.20 -21.57
N GLU A 143 -1.91 4.12 -21.90
CA GLU A 143 -1.98 5.44 -21.28
C GLU A 143 -2.77 5.40 -19.97
N ILE A 144 -2.12 5.78 -18.86
CA ILE A 144 -2.75 5.93 -17.56
C ILE A 144 -2.62 7.39 -17.14
N ALA A 145 -3.73 8.14 -17.20
CA ALA A 145 -3.72 9.58 -17.00
C ALA A 145 -4.59 10.04 -15.84
N VAL A 146 -4.28 11.21 -15.31
CA VAL A 146 -5.12 11.94 -14.36
C VAL A 146 -5.15 13.41 -14.72
N ASP A 147 -6.36 13.94 -14.80
CA ASP A 147 -6.63 15.32 -15.15
C ASP A 147 -7.34 16.03 -13.98
N LEU A 148 -6.88 17.23 -13.66
CA LEU A 148 -7.49 18.13 -12.69
C LEU A 148 -7.71 19.48 -13.37
N ASP A 149 -8.95 19.97 -13.33
CA ASP A 149 -9.24 21.34 -13.76
C ASP A 149 -8.53 22.36 -12.87
N SER A 150 -8.48 23.63 -13.32
CA SER A 150 -8.02 24.73 -12.47
C SER A 150 -8.83 24.78 -11.17
N PHE A 151 -8.14 24.79 -10.02
CA PHE A 151 -8.77 24.88 -8.71
C PHE A 151 -8.03 25.84 -7.79
N LEU A 152 -8.70 26.29 -6.71
CA LEU A 152 -8.13 27.13 -5.66
C LEU A 152 -7.52 26.26 -4.55
N PRO A 153 -6.19 26.19 -4.39
CA PRO A 153 -5.55 25.30 -3.42
C PRO A 153 -5.97 25.54 -1.97
N GLY A 154 -6.10 26.80 -1.56
CA GLY A 154 -6.49 27.19 -0.20
C GLY A 154 -7.89 26.71 0.20
N ASN A 155 -8.78 26.48 -0.77
CA ASN A 155 -10.13 25.97 -0.54
C ASN A 155 -10.23 24.44 -0.75
N MET A 156 -9.47 23.92 -1.71
CA MET A 156 -9.64 22.54 -2.20
C MET A 156 -8.58 21.56 -1.67
N ILE A 157 -7.58 22.03 -0.91
CA ILE A 157 -6.58 21.18 -0.28
C ILE A 157 -6.60 21.41 1.22
N ALA A 158 -6.99 20.37 1.97
CA ALA A 158 -6.83 20.33 3.42
C ALA A 158 -5.38 19.92 3.74
N ALA A 159 -4.51 20.93 3.85
CA ALA A 159 -3.10 20.75 4.13
C ALA A 159 -2.80 20.73 5.65
N PRO A 160 -1.77 19.99 6.10
CA PRO A 160 -1.32 20.02 7.48
C PRO A 160 -0.72 21.38 7.86
N SER A 161 -0.65 21.66 9.16
CA SER A 161 -0.03 22.87 9.68
C SER A 161 1.43 23.00 9.24
N GLY A 162 1.84 24.22 8.86
CA GLY A 162 3.16 24.53 8.33
C GLY A 162 3.30 24.37 6.81
N THR A 163 2.23 23.96 6.11
CA THR A 163 2.24 23.90 4.64
C THR A 163 2.26 25.30 4.05
N THR A 164 3.12 25.48 3.06
CA THR A 164 3.19 26.68 2.22
C THR A 164 3.04 26.35 0.74
N HIS A 165 3.41 25.13 0.36
CA HIS A 165 3.43 24.67 -1.02
C HIS A 165 3.05 23.19 -1.08
N PHE A 166 2.67 22.72 -2.26
CA PHE A 166 2.31 21.34 -2.50
C PHE A 166 2.74 20.84 -3.89
N LYS A 167 2.72 19.53 -4.09
CA LYS A 167 2.77 18.89 -5.40
C LYS A 167 1.61 17.92 -5.56
N ILE A 168 1.10 17.79 -6.77
CA ILE A 168 0.28 16.64 -7.18
C ILE A 168 1.19 15.61 -7.82
N ILE A 169 1.13 14.37 -7.35
CA ILE A 169 1.91 13.25 -7.86
C ILE A 169 0.98 12.14 -8.33
N SER A 170 1.32 11.48 -9.44
CA SER A 170 0.62 10.28 -9.90
C SER A 170 1.58 9.22 -10.41
N ALA A 171 1.09 7.99 -10.48
CA ALA A 171 1.77 6.90 -11.15
C ALA A 171 0.80 5.95 -11.82
N GLY A 172 1.17 5.53 -13.03
CA GLY A 172 0.58 4.40 -13.73
C GLY A 172 1.46 3.18 -13.54
N ALA A 173 0.90 2.08 -13.05
CA ALA A 173 1.61 0.83 -12.86
C ALA A 173 0.88 -0.33 -13.53
N GLU A 174 1.63 -1.08 -14.33
CA GLU A 174 1.26 -2.38 -14.88
C GLU A 174 1.94 -3.45 -14.02
N ILE A 175 1.18 -4.41 -13.48
CA ILE A 175 1.74 -5.39 -12.52
C ILE A 175 1.34 -6.81 -12.88
N ASN A 176 2.33 -7.64 -13.17
CA ASN A 176 2.17 -9.08 -13.21
C ASN A 176 2.46 -9.66 -11.82
N PHE A 177 1.40 -9.99 -11.07
CA PHE A 177 1.53 -10.51 -9.71
C PHE A 177 2.11 -11.94 -9.66
N GLU A 178 1.95 -12.73 -10.72
CA GLU A 178 2.46 -14.10 -10.78
C GLU A 178 3.98 -14.11 -10.99
N ALA A 179 4.45 -13.32 -11.95
CA ALA A 179 5.86 -13.17 -12.29
C ALA A 179 6.61 -12.22 -11.34
N GLU A 180 5.89 -11.46 -10.49
CA GLU A 180 6.43 -10.40 -9.64
C GLU A 180 7.16 -9.30 -10.40
N THR A 181 6.73 -9.03 -11.63
CA THR A 181 7.28 -7.98 -12.49
C THR A 181 6.31 -6.83 -12.62
N PHE A 182 6.82 -5.63 -12.91
CA PHE A 182 6.00 -4.45 -13.11
C PHE A 182 6.67 -3.48 -14.08
N VAL A 183 5.84 -2.69 -14.76
CA VAL A 183 6.22 -1.49 -15.49
C VAL A 183 5.55 -0.32 -14.80
N VAL A 184 6.28 0.75 -14.52
CA VAL A 184 5.74 1.92 -13.83
C VAL A 184 6.25 3.20 -14.47
N ALA A 185 5.36 4.15 -14.64
CA ALA A 185 5.66 5.54 -14.96
C ALA A 185 5.03 6.44 -13.90
N SER A 186 5.68 7.55 -13.59
CA SER A 186 5.19 8.51 -12.60
C SER A 186 5.37 9.93 -13.09
N SER A 187 4.43 10.78 -12.71
CA SER A 187 4.38 12.19 -13.05
C SER A 187 4.19 13.03 -11.80
N GLU A 188 4.73 14.25 -11.82
CA GLU A 188 4.56 15.21 -10.74
C GLU A 188 4.40 16.62 -11.31
N THR A 189 3.70 17.48 -10.58
CA THR A 189 3.70 18.91 -10.88
C THR A 189 5.00 19.57 -10.41
N ALA A 190 5.22 20.81 -10.84
CA ALA A 190 6.07 21.72 -10.09
C ALA A 190 5.58 21.88 -8.64
N ILE A 191 6.42 22.44 -7.77
CA ILE A 191 6.01 22.85 -6.43
C ILE A 191 5.12 24.07 -6.58
N LEU A 192 3.83 23.93 -6.26
CA LEU A 192 2.81 24.96 -6.38
C LEU A 192 2.56 25.63 -5.03
N PRO A 193 2.27 26.94 -4.99
CA PRO A 193 1.90 27.63 -3.75
C PRO A 193 0.55 27.12 -3.24
N TRP A 194 0.45 26.91 -1.93
CA TRP A 194 -0.83 26.65 -1.27
C TRP A 194 -1.44 27.98 -0.82
N ASP A 195 -2.17 28.61 -1.73
CA ASP A 195 -2.76 29.94 -1.55
C ASP A 195 -4.16 30.05 -2.18
N MET A 196 -4.67 31.27 -2.30
CA MET A 196 -5.97 31.57 -2.92
C MET A 196 -5.86 31.89 -4.42
N THR A 197 -4.78 31.48 -5.08
CA THR A 197 -4.57 31.68 -6.51
C THR A 197 -4.94 30.40 -7.26
N PRO A 198 -5.79 30.45 -8.31
CA PRO A 198 -6.13 29.26 -9.08
C PRO A 198 -4.90 28.64 -9.74
N THR A 199 -4.81 27.31 -9.73
CA THR A 199 -3.79 26.57 -10.49
C THR A 199 -4.08 26.64 -11.99
N ALA A 200 -3.08 26.35 -12.83
CA ALA A 200 -3.40 25.87 -14.17
C ALA A 200 -4.07 24.49 -14.10
N ALA A 201 -4.71 24.05 -15.19
CA ALA A 201 -5.12 22.65 -15.32
C ALA A 201 -3.89 21.74 -15.23
N ILE A 202 -4.02 20.62 -14.51
CA ILE A 202 -2.97 19.64 -14.31
C ILE A 202 -3.35 18.39 -15.09
N ASN A 203 -2.57 18.05 -16.10
CA ASN A 203 -2.73 16.83 -16.87
C ASN A 203 -1.46 16.00 -16.70
N GLN A 204 -1.59 14.79 -16.16
CA GLN A 204 -0.48 13.89 -15.92
C GLN A 204 -0.72 12.58 -16.64
N THR A 205 0.20 12.22 -17.53
CA THR A 205 0.14 11.01 -18.34
C THR A 205 1.27 10.07 -17.95
N ASN A 206 0.94 8.82 -17.61
CA ASN A 206 1.88 7.78 -17.22
C ASN A 206 1.76 6.61 -18.19
N LEU A 207 2.77 6.41 -19.03
CA LEU A 207 2.75 5.36 -20.06
C LEU A 207 3.29 4.03 -19.52
N VAL A 208 2.54 2.96 -19.78
CA VAL A 208 2.94 1.56 -19.57
C VAL A 208 2.86 0.79 -20.91
N SER A 209 2.91 -0.54 -20.88
CA SER A 209 2.84 -1.33 -22.11
C SER A 209 1.44 -1.27 -22.74
N ALA A 210 1.38 -0.97 -24.03
CA ALA A 210 0.16 -1.06 -24.83
C ALA A 210 -0.37 -2.51 -24.88
N ASN A 211 -1.69 -2.66 -24.87
CA ASN A 211 -2.41 -3.95 -24.88
C ASN A 211 -1.95 -4.90 -23.77
N SER A 212 -1.59 -4.36 -22.59
CA SER A 212 -1.20 -5.21 -21.47
C SER A 212 -2.34 -6.14 -21.06
N VAL A 213 -1.98 -7.37 -20.71
CA VAL A 213 -2.89 -8.36 -20.09
C VAL A 213 -2.78 -8.35 -18.57
N SER A 214 -1.92 -7.51 -18.00
CA SER A 214 -1.76 -7.39 -16.55
C SER A 214 -2.72 -6.34 -15.97
N PRO A 215 -3.08 -6.45 -14.68
CA PRO A 215 -3.78 -5.38 -13.98
C PRO A 215 -3.04 -4.04 -14.03
N LEU A 216 -3.80 -2.97 -14.28
CA LEU A 216 -3.33 -1.60 -14.39
C LEU A 216 -3.82 -0.76 -13.22
N PHE A 217 -2.95 0.06 -12.65
CA PHE A 217 -3.21 0.85 -11.46
C PHE A 217 -2.87 2.32 -11.71
N LEU A 218 -3.79 3.21 -11.37
CA LEU A 218 -3.54 4.64 -11.26
C LEU A 218 -3.49 5.03 -9.78
N ALA A 219 -2.33 5.49 -9.34
CA ALA A 219 -2.13 6.09 -8.03
C ALA A 219 -2.13 7.63 -8.15
N LEU A 220 -2.77 8.31 -7.20
CA LEU A 220 -2.78 9.77 -7.08
C LEU A 220 -2.48 10.17 -5.64
N GLY A 221 -1.67 11.20 -5.46
CA GLY A 221 -1.29 11.71 -4.14
C GLY A 221 -0.94 13.18 -4.13
N VAL A 222 -0.74 13.68 -2.90
CA VAL A 222 -0.31 15.06 -2.64
C VAL A 222 0.90 15.04 -1.71
N GLU A 223 1.91 15.83 -2.05
CA GLU A 223 3.06 16.07 -1.16
C GLU A 223 3.04 17.51 -0.67
N TYR A 224 3.28 17.71 0.62
CA TYR A 224 3.28 19.03 1.24
C TYR A 224 4.70 19.52 1.54
N PHE A 225 4.90 20.83 1.37
CA PHE A 225 6.19 21.50 1.52
C PHE A 225 6.06 22.76 2.37
N GLN A 226 7.12 23.05 3.10
CA GLN A 226 7.33 24.29 3.83
C GLN A 226 8.50 25.05 3.22
N GLU A 227 8.28 26.30 2.85
CA GLU A 227 9.34 27.22 2.45
C GLU A 227 9.93 27.87 3.71
N VAL A 228 11.26 27.77 3.84
CA VAL A 228 12.01 28.47 4.88
C VAL A 228 13.22 29.13 4.23
N ASN A 229 13.28 30.47 4.30
CA ASN A 229 14.36 31.27 3.71
C ASN A 229 14.59 31.00 2.22
N GLY A 230 13.52 30.92 1.42
CA GLY A 230 13.62 30.67 -0.03
C GLY A 230 13.89 29.22 -0.42
N LYS A 231 13.92 28.29 0.54
CA LYS A 231 14.19 26.87 0.28
C LYS A 231 13.01 26.00 0.68
N MET A 232 12.63 25.09 -0.22
CA MET A 232 11.53 24.14 -0.02
C MET A 232 11.99 22.92 0.77
N TYR A 233 11.26 22.61 1.84
CA TYR A 233 11.46 21.43 2.66
C TYR A 233 10.19 20.58 2.64
N PRO A 234 10.27 19.29 2.27
CA PRO A 234 9.12 18.39 2.36
C PRO A 234 8.71 18.23 3.82
N LEU A 235 7.41 18.28 4.09
CA LEU A 235 6.84 18.01 5.41
C LEU A 235 6.90 16.51 5.72
N LYS A 236 8.09 16.05 6.12
CA LYS A 236 8.39 14.64 6.46
C LYS A 236 7.82 14.20 7.81
N ASN A 237 6.69 14.75 8.25
CA ASN A 237 6.01 14.19 9.41
C ASN A 237 5.32 12.86 9.07
N GLY A 238 5.22 12.52 7.77
CA GLY A 238 4.72 11.26 7.23
C GLY A 238 3.25 10.98 7.53
N ALA A 239 2.63 11.79 8.40
CA ALA A 239 1.32 11.58 8.95
C ALA A 239 0.20 12.01 7.99
N TYR A 240 0.50 12.85 7.00
CA TYR A 240 -0.56 13.53 6.24
C TYR A 240 -0.47 13.43 4.73
N ASN A 241 0.65 13.01 4.12
CA ASN A 241 0.72 12.93 2.66
C ASN A 241 -0.25 11.85 2.16
N PRO A 242 -1.32 12.23 1.43
CA PRO A 242 -2.23 11.26 0.86
C PRO A 242 -1.63 10.60 -0.37
N LEU A 243 -1.89 9.30 -0.48
CA LEU A 243 -1.67 8.52 -1.69
C LEU A 243 -2.74 7.43 -1.73
N ALA A 244 -3.48 7.34 -2.82
CA ALA A 244 -4.51 6.35 -3.01
C ALA A 244 -4.48 5.75 -4.42
N LEU A 245 -4.98 4.53 -4.56
CA LEU A 245 -5.34 3.97 -5.86
C LEU A 245 -6.68 4.57 -6.29
N VAL A 246 -6.67 5.49 -7.25
CA VAL A 246 -7.89 6.18 -7.68
C VAL A 246 -8.61 5.47 -8.82
N GLN A 247 -7.89 4.65 -9.58
CA GLN A 247 -8.48 3.77 -10.57
C GLN A 247 -7.65 2.50 -10.68
N VAL A 248 -8.33 1.38 -10.93
CA VAL A 248 -7.71 0.09 -11.21
C VAL A 248 -8.50 -0.51 -12.37
N SER A 249 -7.80 -1.02 -13.38
CA SER A 249 -8.40 -1.84 -14.43
C SER A 249 -7.84 -3.24 -14.27
N GLY A 250 -8.72 -4.15 -13.87
CA GLY A 250 -8.38 -5.54 -13.67
C GLY A 250 -8.20 -6.26 -14.99
N LEU A 251 -9.26 -6.30 -15.79
CA LEU A 251 -9.30 -6.59 -17.21
C LEU A 251 -10.65 -6.18 -17.80
#